data_AF-A0A9N8WGP6-F1
#
_entry.id   AF-A0A9N8WGP6-F1
#
_cell.length_a   1.000
_cell.length_b   1.000
_cell.length_c   1.000
_cell.angle_alpha   90.00
_cell.angle_beta   90.00
_cell.angle_gamma   90.00
#
_symmetry.space_group_name_H-M   'P 1'
#
loop_
_entity.id
_entity.type
_entity.pdbx_description
1 polymer ?
#
loop_
_entity_poly.entity_id
_entity_poly.type
_entity_poly.pdbx_seq_one_letter_code
_entity_poly.pdbx_strand_id
1 'polypeptide(L)'
;VEWIHGKDVVHLDLNPSNIICKEGKENYKIKICDFETSRQIGEILQVQPILSDTQSIRSNDTRYSSSQSQILQQQLTTSYTCPELLLLTYEDDSLVSNQNNEVEVDFSQDIYSLGLILYFLYTNRTLYNSLYELHEKLSGIEDRIRKDIEDSRVADLVLSCIRKNPKERPCIEDVLHNAYFNKISRGDSGKSFSLDDGCGEEEDLS
;
A
#
# COMPACT_ATOMS: atom_id res chain seq x y z
N VAL A 1 -6.20 -8.15 -3.14
CA VAL A 1 -5.50 -7.16 -3.99
C VAL A 1 -5.61 -7.53 -5.45
N GLU A 2 -5.16 -8.72 -5.89
CA GLU A 2 -5.35 -9.20 -7.27
C GLU A 2 -6.79 -8.97 -7.80
N TRP A 3 -7.80 -9.34 -7.00
CA TRP A 3 -9.20 -9.10 -7.38
C TRP A 3 -9.58 -7.63 -7.60
N ILE A 4 -9.12 -6.70 -6.75
CA ILE A 4 -9.43 -5.26 -6.94
C ILE A 4 -8.64 -4.66 -8.10
N HIS A 5 -7.40 -5.11 -8.31
CA HIS A 5 -6.58 -4.72 -9.46
C HIS A 5 -7.20 -5.21 -10.77
N GLY A 6 -7.76 -6.43 -10.80
CA GLY A 6 -8.55 -6.94 -11.92
C GLY A 6 -9.88 -6.22 -12.17
N LYS A 7 -10.23 -5.23 -11.34
CA LYS A 7 -11.35 -4.30 -11.55
C LYS A 7 -10.89 -2.87 -11.87
N ASP A 8 -9.61 -2.71 -12.21
CA ASP A 8 -8.98 -1.42 -12.48
C ASP A 8 -9.01 -0.44 -11.30
N VAL A 9 -9.12 -0.97 -10.06
CA VAL A 9 -9.17 -0.19 -8.82
C VAL A 9 -7.84 -0.31 -8.07
N VAL A 10 -7.30 0.84 -7.67
CA VAL A 10 -6.16 0.95 -6.74
C VAL A 10 -6.67 1.45 -5.39
N HIS A 11 -6.30 0.80 -4.30
CA HIS A 11 -6.84 1.10 -2.98
C HIS A 11 -6.20 2.34 -2.33
N LEU A 12 -4.90 2.55 -2.54
CA LEU A 12 -4.08 3.68 -2.08
C LEU A 12 -3.82 3.78 -0.57
N ASP A 13 -4.70 3.22 0.28
CA ASP A 13 -4.48 3.12 1.73
C ASP A 13 -4.54 1.67 2.26
N LEU A 14 -3.84 0.73 1.61
CA LEU A 14 -3.70 -0.61 2.17
C LEU A 14 -2.82 -0.56 3.43
N ASN A 15 -3.40 -0.93 4.57
CA ASN A 15 -2.70 -1.08 5.83
C ASN A 15 -3.36 -2.18 6.68
N PRO A 16 -2.74 -2.64 7.79
CA PRO A 16 -3.31 -3.71 8.62
C PRO A 16 -4.69 -3.39 9.20
N SER A 17 -5.02 -2.12 9.48
CA SER A 17 -6.34 -1.72 10.00
C SER A 17 -7.44 -1.88 8.94
N ASN A 18 -7.08 -1.78 7.66
CA ASN A 18 -7.98 -1.95 6.51
C ASN A 18 -8.08 -3.41 6.04
N ILE A 19 -7.53 -4.35 6.82
CA ILE A 19 -7.65 -5.80 6.60
C ILE A 19 -8.43 -6.41 7.77
N ILE A 20 -9.70 -6.70 7.54
CA ILE A 20 -10.58 -7.29 8.54
C ILE A 20 -10.41 -8.81 8.53
N CYS A 21 -10.18 -9.36 9.73
CA CYS A 21 -10.17 -10.79 9.97
C CYS A 21 -11.42 -11.17 10.79
N LYS A 22 -12.33 -11.97 10.21
CA LYS A 22 -13.51 -12.49 10.90
C LYS A 22 -13.38 -13.98 11.10
N GLU A 23 -13.63 -14.46 12.32
CA GLU A 23 -13.69 -15.89 12.59
C GLU A 23 -14.83 -16.54 11.78
N GLY A 24 -14.49 -17.57 11.02
CA GLY A 24 -15.44 -18.43 10.32
C GLY A 24 -15.53 -19.80 10.98
N LYS A 25 -16.48 -20.64 10.53
CA LYS A 25 -16.69 -21.97 11.10
C LYS A 25 -15.48 -22.90 11.00
N GLU A 26 -14.68 -22.77 9.93
CA GLU A 26 -13.52 -23.62 9.66
C GLU A 26 -12.21 -22.85 9.60
N ASN A 27 -12.25 -21.59 9.15
CA ASN A 27 -11.08 -20.73 8.93
C ASN A 27 -11.45 -19.27 9.15
N TYR A 28 -10.44 -18.44 9.40
CA TYR A 28 -10.58 -16.99 9.36
C TYR A 28 -10.92 -16.51 7.94
N LYS A 29 -11.89 -15.61 7.83
CA LYS A 29 -12.24 -14.90 6.61
C LYS A 29 -11.56 -13.54 6.63
N ILE A 30 -10.67 -13.31 5.67
CA ILE A 30 -9.94 -12.06 5.50
C ILE A 30 -10.64 -11.22 4.42
N LYS A 31 -10.86 -9.94 4.68
CA LYS A 31 -11.45 -8.98 3.74
C LYS A 31 -10.71 -7.64 3.80
N ILE A 32 -10.61 -6.97 2.66
CA ILE A 32 -10.15 -5.58 2.57
C ILE A 32 -11.37 -4.67 2.77
N CYS A 33 -11.22 -3.57 3.49
CA CYS A 33 -12.24 -2.55 3.70
C CYS A 33 -11.67 -1.15 3.52
N ASP A 34 -12.56 -0.14 3.60
CA ASP A 34 -12.23 1.29 3.53
C ASP A 34 -11.69 1.76 2.17
N PHE A 35 -12.61 1.84 1.21
CA PHE A 35 -12.32 2.27 -0.16
C PHE A 35 -12.45 3.79 -0.36
N GLU A 36 -12.48 4.59 0.71
CA GLU A 36 -12.65 6.06 0.60
C GLU A 36 -11.52 6.71 -0.22
N THR A 37 -10.32 6.15 -0.12
CA THR A 37 -9.12 6.62 -0.81
C THR A 37 -8.94 5.97 -2.19
N SER A 38 -9.77 4.99 -2.56
CA SER A 38 -9.59 4.22 -3.79
C SER A 38 -9.84 5.03 -5.06
N ARG A 39 -9.12 4.69 -6.13
CA ARG A 39 -9.13 5.39 -7.41
C ARG A 39 -9.07 4.42 -8.58
N GLN A 40 -9.42 4.90 -9.78
CA GLN A 40 -9.26 4.13 -11.01
C GLN A 40 -7.81 4.22 -11.49
N ILE A 41 -7.31 3.14 -12.09
CA ILE A 41 -6.00 3.13 -12.73
C ILE A 41 -5.88 4.26 -13.77
N GLY A 42 -4.73 4.94 -13.81
CA GLY A 42 -4.47 6.06 -14.73
C GLY A 42 -5.12 7.40 -14.34
N GLU A 43 -5.86 7.47 -13.23
CA GLU A 43 -6.34 8.74 -12.71
C GLU A 43 -5.16 9.63 -12.27
N ILE A 44 -5.25 10.95 -12.52
CA ILE A 44 -4.21 11.89 -12.12
C ILE A 44 -4.57 12.53 -10.79
N LEU A 45 -3.75 12.26 -9.77
CA LEU A 45 -3.86 12.85 -8.45
C LEU A 45 -2.98 14.10 -8.39
N GLN A 46 -3.57 15.22 -7.96
CA GLN A 46 -2.75 16.31 -7.45
C GLN A 46 -2.29 15.92 -6.04
N VAL A 47 -1.02 16.12 -5.72
CA VAL A 47 -0.43 15.89 -4.40
C VAL A 47 0.26 17.16 -3.93
N GLN A 48 0.46 17.31 -2.62
CA GLN A 48 1.20 18.45 -2.07
C GLN A 48 2.28 17.97 -1.10
N PRO A 49 3.38 18.72 -0.93
CA PRO A 49 4.40 18.36 0.04
C PRO A 49 3.78 18.38 1.43
N ILE A 50 3.94 17.28 2.17
CA ILE A 50 3.50 17.22 3.56
C ILE A 50 4.48 18.08 4.35
N LEU A 51 4.07 19.30 4.72
CA LEU A 51 4.85 20.16 5.59
C LEU A 51 5.05 19.43 6.91
N SER A 52 6.29 19.07 7.23
CA SER A 52 6.63 18.44 8.50
C SER A 52 6.28 19.40 9.64
N ASP A 53 5.46 18.93 10.58
CA ASP A 53 5.05 19.66 11.77
C ASP A 53 6.27 20.14 12.57
N THR A 54 6.71 21.37 12.30
CA THR A 54 7.50 22.19 13.24
C THR A 54 6.86 23.55 13.50
N GLN A 55 5.66 23.81 12.99
CA GLN A 55 4.90 25.02 13.33
C GLN A 55 3.44 24.66 13.57
N SER A 56 3.13 24.38 14.83
CA SER A 56 1.77 24.46 15.35
C SER A 56 1.09 25.75 14.87
N ILE A 57 -0.01 25.61 14.14
CA ILE A 57 -1.13 26.54 13.98
C ILE A 57 -0.88 27.95 14.54
N ARG A 58 -0.53 28.92 13.69
CA ARG A 58 -1.00 30.33 13.80
C ARG A 58 -0.97 31.00 12.45
N SER A 59 -2.03 30.83 11.66
CA SER A 59 -2.47 31.81 10.67
C SER A 59 -3.94 31.57 10.38
N ASN A 60 -4.79 32.43 10.94
CA ASN A 60 -6.20 32.56 10.59
C ASN A 60 -6.34 33.14 9.16
N ASP A 61 -5.87 32.43 8.14
CA ASP A 61 -6.16 32.77 6.75
C ASP A 61 -6.93 31.64 6.09
N THR A 62 -8.24 31.74 6.30
CA THR A 62 -9.31 31.06 5.60
C THR A 62 -9.23 31.39 4.11
N ARG A 63 -8.33 30.76 3.34
CA ARG A 63 -8.32 30.81 1.87
C ARG A 63 -7.48 29.75 1.15
N TYR A 64 -7.10 28.65 1.80
CA TYR A 64 -6.63 27.47 1.07
C TYR A 64 -7.84 26.67 0.61
N SER A 65 -8.11 26.72 -0.69
CA SER A 65 -9.12 25.89 -1.35
C SER A 65 -8.88 24.43 -0.94
N SER A 66 -9.85 23.85 -0.23
CA SER A 66 -9.91 22.43 0.11
C SER A 66 -10.05 21.60 -1.16
N SER A 67 -8.97 21.47 -1.92
CA SER A 67 -8.91 20.59 -3.08
C SER A 67 -9.03 19.15 -2.60
N GLN A 68 -9.74 18.31 -3.37
CA GLN A 68 -9.96 16.89 -3.05
C GLN A 68 -8.64 16.13 -2.76
N SER A 69 -7.55 16.60 -3.36
CA SER A 69 -6.18 16.14 -3.14
C SER A 69 -5.63 16.32 -1.73
N GLN A 70 -5.85 17.48 -1.10
CA GLN A 70 -5.44 17.70 0.29
C GLN A 70 -6.24 16.79 1.25
N ILE A 71 -7.51 16.53 0.92
CA ILE A 71 -8.36 15.60 1.68
C ILE A 71 -7.80 14.19 1.57
N LEU A 72 -7.41 13.74 0.37
CA LEU A 72 -6.85 12.40 0.15
C LEU A 72 -5.58 12.18 0.99
N GLN A 73 -4.59 13.07 0.90
CA GLN A 73 -3.33 12.89 1.65
C GLN A 73 -3.52 12.90 3.18
N GLN A 74 -4.55 13.60 3.70
CA GLN A 74 -4.90 13.58 5.13
C GLN A 74 -5.54 12.25 5.57
N GLN A 75 -6.10 11.49 4.64
CA GLN A 75 -6.68 10.17 4.90
C GLN A 75 -5.64 9.04 4.82
N LEU A 76 -4.49 9.26 4.16
CA LEU A 76 -3.49 8.22 3.95
C LEU A 76 -2.69 7.88 5.22
N THR A 77 -2.47 6.58 5.44
CA THR A 77 -1.62 6.10 6.53
C THR A 77 -0.15 6.13 6.13
N THR A 78 0.54 7.23 6.46
CA THR A 78 1.94 7.50 6.05
C THR A 78 2.95 6.36 6.28
N SER A 79 2.73 5.48 7.26
CA SER A 79 3.61 4.31 7.53
C SER A 79 3.51 3.20 6.48
N TYR A 80 2.50 3.25 5.60
CA TYR A 80 2.25 2.29 4.53
C TYR A 80 2.17 2.94 3.14
N THR A 81 1.98 4.26 3.08
CA THR A 81 1.92 5.03 1.83
C THR A 81 3.26 5.01 1.07
N CYS A 82 3.18 4.87 -0.25
CA CYS A 82 4.34 4.91 -1.15
C CYS A 82 4.96 6.32 -1.28
N PRO A 83 6.27 6.43 -1.56
CA PRO A 83 6.99 7.70 -1.53
C PRO A 83 6.50 8.71 -2.58
N GLU A 84 6.01 8.27 -3.73
CA GLU A 84 5.48 9.13 -4.79
C GLU A 84 4.21 9.88 -4.38
N LEU A 85 3.32 9.26 -3.59
CA LEU A 85 2.13 9.95 -3.05
C LEU A 85 2.48 10.96 -1.94
N LEU A 86 3.67 10.82 -1.35
CA LEU A 86 4.20 11.71 -0.31
C LEU A 86 5.11 12.81 -0.89
N LEU A 87 5.30 12.85 -2.21
CA LEU A 87 6.31 13.68 -2.88
C LEU A 87 7.72 13.54 -2.30
N LEU A 88 8.05 12.35 -1.78
CA LEU A 88 9.40 12.00 -1.32
C LEU A 88 10.26 11.43 -2.44
N THR A 89 9.85 11.63 -3.69
CA THR A 89 10.65 11.33 -4.87
C THR A 89 11.82 12.29 -4.92
N TYR A 90 13.01 11.72 -4.83
CA TYR A 90 14.31 12.38 -4.82
C TYR A 90 14.53 13.33 -6.00
N GLU A 91 15.57 14.16 -5.86
CA GLU A 91 16.15 15.19 -6.74
C GLU A 91 16.28 14.85 -8.25
N ASP A 92 15.83 13.68 -8.71
CA ASP A 92 15.77 13.33 -10.12
C ASP A 92 14.42 13.78 -10.71
N ASP A 93 14.45 14.98 -11.31
CA ASP A 93 13.41 15.73 -12.05
C ASP A 93 12.61 14.93 -13.11
N SER A 94 12.89 13.64 -13.30
CA SER A 94 12.39 12.84 -14.43
C SER A 94 11.13 12.00 -14.15
N LEU A 95 10.79 11.72 -12.89
CA LEU A 95 9.57 10.95 -12.53
C LEU A 95 8.44 11.81 -11.97
N VAL A 96 8.77 12.98 -11.41
CA VAL A 96 7.81 14.08 -11.23
C VAL A 96 7.88 14.92 -12.48
N SER A 97 7.45 14.36 -13.61
CA SER A 97 7.20 15.18 -14.78
C SER A 97 6.02 16.09 -14.44
N ASN A 98 6.32 17.26 -13.90
CA ASN A 98 5.63 18.53 -14.05
C ASN A 98 5.75 19.34 -12.76
N GLN A 99 5.95 20.64 -12.94
CA GLN A 99 5.84 21.70 -11.95
C GLN A 99 4.46 21.78 -11.25
N ASN A 100 3.62 20.74 -11.40
CA ASN A 100 2.22 20.67 -11.01
C ASN A 100 1.95 19.68 -9.86
N ASN A 101 2.95 18.93 -9.36
CA ASN A 101 2.76 17.94 -8.29
C ASN A 101 1.67 16.90 -8.63
N GLU A 102 1.77 16.29 -9.81
CA GLU A 102 0.82 15.29 -10.31
C GLU A 102 1.40 13.89 -10.18
N VAL A 103 0.58 12.93 -9.74
CA VAL A 103 0.93 11.51 -9.65
C VAL A 103 -0.18 10.71 -10.32
N GLU A 104 0.18 9.90 -11.30
CA GLU A 104 -0.73 8.94 -11.93
C GLU A 104 -0.97 7.74 -11.00
N VAL A 105 -2.23 7.33 -10.87
CA VAL A 105 -2.63 6.17 -10.09
C VAL A 105 -2.17 4.89 -10.78
N ASP A 106 -1.43 4.05 -10.04
CA ASP A 106 -0.85 2.81 -10.54
C ASP A 106 -0.94 1.68 -9.51
N PHE A 107 -1.13 0.43 -9.97
CA PHE A 107 -1.21 -0.73 -9.09
C PHE A 107 0.02 -0.90 -8.18
N SER A 108 1.19 -0.46 -8.64
CA SER A 108 2.44 -0.53 -7.88
C SER A 108 2.41 0.27 -6.57
N GLN A 109 1.48 1.20 -6.39
CA GLN A 109 1.27 1.95 -5.14
C GLN A 109 0.71 1.02 -4.03
N ASP A 110 -0.24 0.15 -4.38
CA ASP A 110 -0.74 -0.90 -3.48
C ASP A 110 0.34 -1.97 -3.22
N ILE A 111 1.18 -2.29 -4.21
CA ILE A 111 2.28 -3.25 -4.04
C ILE A 111 3.29 -2.77 -3.00
N TYR A 112 3.60 -1.48 -2.99
CA TYR A 112 4.46 -0.89 -1.95
C TYR A 112 3.86 -1.08 -0.56
N SER A 113 2.57 -0.75 -0.41
CA SER A 113 1.82 -0.90 0.83
C SER A 113 1.79 -2.37 1.30
N LEU A 114 1.62 -3.33 0.38
CA LEU A 114 1.71 -4.76 0.66
C LEU A 114 3.09 -5.19 1.18
N GLY A 115 4.18 -4.64 0.63
CA GLY A 115 5.53 -4.90 1.12
C GLY A 115 5.69 -4.50 2.60
N LEU A 116 5.12 -3.37 2.98
CA LEU A 116 5.15 -2.87 4.36
C LEU A 116 4.21 -3.64 5.29
N ILE A 117 3.05 -4.07 4.80
CA ILE A 117 2.18 -4.99 5.54
C ILE A 117 2.90 -6.32 5.78
N LEU A 118 3.58 -6.88 4.78
CA LEU A 118 4.34 -8.13 4.93
C LEU A 118 5.44 -7.98 5.98
N TYR A 119 6.18 -6.88 5.95
CA TYR A 119 7.16 -6.56 6.99
C TYR A 119 6.51 -6.48 8.39
N PHE A 120 5.35 -5.83 8.50
CA PHE A 120 4.60 -5.73 9.75
C PHE A 120 4.16 -7.11 10.26
N LEU A 121 3.59 -7.96 9.39
CA LEU A 121 3.16 -9.31 9.76
C LEU A 121 4.32 -10.17 10.26
N TYR A 122 5.52 -9.99 9.71
CA TYR A 122 6.71 -10.74 10.12
C TYR A 122 7.37 -10.24 11.40
N THR A 123 7.35 -8.93 11.63
CA THR A 123 8.14 -8.31 12.71
C THR A 123 7.28 -7.75 13.84
N ASN A 124 5.96 -7.69 13.66
CA ASN A 124 4.98 -6.98 14.49
C ASN A 124 5.36 -5.51 14.75
N ARG A 125 6.11 -4.90 13.83
CA ARG A 125 6.60 -3.52 13.88
C ARG A 125 6.42 -2.90 12.51
N THR A 126 6.18 -1.60 12.48
CA THR A 126 6.27 -0.79 11.26
C THR A 126 7.73 -0.62 10.85
N LEU A 127 7.98 -0.52 9.54
CA LEU A 127 9.33 -0.27 9.03
C LEU A 127 9.78 1.16 9.38
N TYR A 128 8.86 2.12 9.36
CA TYR A 128 9.08 3.49 9.80
C TYR A 128 7.79 4.04 10.39
N ASN A 129 7.91 4.95 11.35
CA ASN A 129 6.78 5.54 12.09
C ASN A 129 6.58 7.02 11.81
N SER A 130 7.41 7.62 10.96
CA SER A 130 7.28 9.03 10.59
C SER A 130 7.90 9.30 9.22
N LEU A 131 7.45 10.40 8.59
CA LEU A 131 8.06 10.91 7.38
C LEU A 131 9.55 11.25 7.57
N TYR A 132 9.94 11.68 8.76
CA TYR A 132 11.34 11.94 9.11
C TYR A 132 12.18 10.66 9.05
N GLU A 133 11.69 9.57 9.65
CA GLU A 133 12.37 8.28 9.57
C GLU A 133 12.44 7.74 8.15
N LEU A 134 11.39 7.93 7.35
CA LEU A 134 11.39 7.57 5.94
C LEU A 134 12.44 8.38 5.16
N HIS A 135 12.51 9.69 5.36
CA HIS A 135 13.46 10.56 4.66
C HIS A 135 14.93 10.28 5.06
N GLU A 136 15.21 10.11 6.35
CA GLU A 136 16.58 9.88 6.85
C GLU A 136 17.09 8.45 6.65
N LYS A 137 16.23 7.43 6.71
CA LYS A 137 16.66 6.02 6.80
C LYS A 137 16.51 5.22 5.50
N LEU A 138 16.32 5.89 4.36
CA LEU A 138 16.33 5.18 3.08
C LEU A 138 17.72 4.65 2.71
N SER A 139 18.80 5.23 3.27
CA SER A 139 20.12 4.60 3.30
C SER A 139 20.17 3.55 4.42
N GLY A 140 20.44 2.30 4.06
CA GLY A 140 20.49 1.18 5.03
C GLY A 140 19.16 0.50 5.35
N ILE A 141 18.08 0.84 4.63
CA ILE A 141 16.78 0.16 4.78
C ILE A 141 16.88 -1.34 4.49
N GLU A 142 17.73 -1.72 3.53
CA GLU A 142 18.00 -3.12 3.21
C GLU A 142 18.65 -3.87 4.37
N ASP A 143 19.72 -3.31 4.95
CA ASP A 143 20.40 -3.93 6.09
C ASP A 143 19.45 -4.08 7.28
N ARG A 144 18.59 -3.09 7.51
CA ARG A 144 17.57 -3.16 8.55
C ARG A 144 16.58 -4.29 8.30
N ILE A 145 16.01 -4.40 7.10
CA ILE A 145 15.06 -5.46 6.77
C ILE A 145 15.71 -6.84 6.90
N ARG A 146 16.94 -7.00 6.39
CA ARG A 146 17.69 -8.26 6.49
C ARG A 146 18.10 -8.61 7.91
N LYS A 147 18.19 -7.62 8.80
CA LYS A 147 18.41 -7.84 10.25
C LYS A 147 17.11 -8.20 10.98
N ASP A 148 16.01 -7.57 10.61
CA ASP A 148 14.71 -7.73 11.27
C ASP A 148 13.96 -8.99 10.80
N ILE A 149 14.28 -9.54 9.62
CA ILE A 149 13.64 -10.73 9.03
C ILE A 149 14.70 -11.81 8.74
N GLU A 150 14.63 -12.93 9.49
CA GLU A 150 15.57 -14.06 9.33
C GLU A 150 15.36 -14.82 8.01
N ASP A 151 14.12 -14.97 7.55
CA ASP A 151 13.83 -15.64 6.28
C ASP A 151 14.19 -14.73 5.09
N SER A 152 15.31 -15.04 4.44
CA SER A 152 15.81 -14.24 3.31
C SER A 152 14.80 -14.12 2.17
N ARG A 153 13.92 -15.12 1.97
CA ARG A 153 12.90 -15.08 0.91
C ARG A 153 11.86 -14.01 1.17
N VAL A 154 11.49 -13.84 2.44
CA VAL A 154 10.55 -12.81 2.88
C VAL A 154 11.23 -11.45 2.81
N ALA A 155 12.47 -11.34 3.29
CA ALA A 155 13.25 -10.11 3.19
C ALA A 155 13.37 -9.64 1.73
N ASP A 156 13.73 -10.55 0.81
CA ASP A 156 13.86 -10.26 -0.62
C ASP A 156 12.50 -9.87 -1.24
N LEU A 157 11.40 -10.55 -0.86
CA LEU A 157 10.06 -10.19 -1.31
C LEU A 157 9.66 -8.78 -0.83
N VAL A 158 9.82 -8.47 0.46
CA VAL A 158 9.58 -7.13 1.02
C VAL A 158 10.39 -6.09 0.26
N LEU A 159 11.69 -6.31 0.08
CA LEU A 159 12.59 -5.38 -0.63
C LEU A 159 12.18 -5.15 -2.09
N SER A 160 11.69 -6.19 -2.77
CA SER A 160 11.18 -6.07 -4.14
C SER A 160 9.88 -5.25 -4.21
N CYS A 161 9.00 -5.35 -3.21
CA CYS A 161 7.76 -4.59 -3.17
C CYS A 161 8.00 -3.10 -2.83
N ILE A 162 8.99 -2.79 -1.97
CA ILE A 162 9.22 -1.42 -1.49
C ILE A 162 10.26 -0.63 -2.31
N ARG A 163 10.46 -0.98 -3.58
CA ARG A 163 11.38 -0.23 -4.45
C ARG A 163 10.92 1.21 -4.59
N LYS A 164 11.88 2.14 -4.58
CA LYS A 164 11.60 3.59 -4.70
C LYS A 164 10.89 3.90 -6.01
N ASN A 165 11.45 3.43 -7.12
CA ASN A 165 10.85 3.56 -8.44
C ASN A 165 9.65 2.59 -8.55
N PRO A 166 8.42 3.09 -8.78
CA PRO A 166 7.23 2.23 -8.89
C PRO A 166 7.35 1.19 -10.00
N LYS A 167 8.05 1.52 -11.10
CA LYS A 167 8.27 0.62 -12.25
C LYS A 167 9.20 -0.56 -11.95
N GLU A 168 9.94 -0.52 -10.84
CA GLU A 168 10.78 -1.63 -10.39
C GLU A 168 10.06 -2.59 -9.44
N ARG A 169 8.82 -2.26 -9.04
CA ARG A 169 8.02 -3.12 -8.17
C ARG A 169 7.38 -4.24 -9.01
N PRO A 170 7.25 -5.46 -8.47
CA PRO A 170 6.53 -6.55 -9.14
C PRO A 170 5.04 -6.22 -9.31
N CYS A 171 4.36 -6.83 -10.28
CA CYS A 171 2.89 -6.84 -10.28
C CYS A 171 2.36 -7.83 -9.23
N ILE A 172 1.04 -7.81 -8.99
CA ILE A 172 0.43 -8.68 -7.97
C ILE A 172 0.57 -10.17 -8.32
N GLU A 173 0.55 -10.52 -9.60
CA GLU A 173 0.78 -11.88 -10.09
C GLU A 173 2.21 -12.32 -9.77
N ASP A 174 3.21 -11.48 -10.01
CA ASP A 174 4.61 -11.76 -9.68
C ASP A 174 4.81 -11.98 -8.18
N VAL A 175 4.13 -11.18 -7.33
CA VAL A 175 4.13 -11.36 -5.87
C VAL A 175 3.58 -12.74 -5.49
N LEU A 176 2.44 -13.14 -6.06
CA LEU A 176 1.80 -14.43 -5.76
C LEU A 176 2.63 -15.64 -6.24
N HIS A 177 3.39 -15.49 -7.32
CA HIS A 177 4.29 -16.53 -7.84
C HIS A 177 5.67 -16.54 -7.16
N ASN A 178 5.92 -15.66 -6.19
CA ASN A 178 7.21 -15.59 -5.51
C ASN A 178 7.54 -16.90 -4.77
N ALA A 179 8.83 -17.27 -4.77
CA ALA A 179 9.33 -18.49 -4.15
C ALA A 179 9.00 -18.66 -2.66
N TYR A 180 8.69 -17.56 -1.97
CA TYR A 180 8.16 -17.57 -0.62
C TYR A 180 6.89 -18.45 -0.50
N PHE A 181 5.97 -18.37 -1.47
CA PHE A 181 4.69 -19.09 -1.45
C PHE A 181 4.78 -20.57 -1.89
N ASN A 182 5.88 -20.98 -2.55
CA ASN A 182 6.05 -22.34 -3.09
C ASN A 182 6.05 -23.47 -2.04
N LYS A 183 6.27 -23.15 -0.75
CA LYS A 183 6.18 -24.14 0.35
C LYS A 183 4.83 -24.16 1.05
N ILE A 184 4.07 -23.06 1.01
CA ILE A 184 2.73 -22.97 1.61
C ILE A 184 1.77 -23.90 0.86
N SER A 185 1.90 -23.99 -0.46
CA SER A 185 1.12 -24.87 -1.34
C SER A 185 1.43 -26.37 -1.21
N ARG A 186 2.46 -26.79 -0.45
CA ARG A 186 2.80 -28.20 -0.22
C ARG A 186 2.44 -28.73 1.17
N GLY A 187 1.97 -27.86 2.07
CA GLY A 187 1.53 -28.22 3.42
C GLY A 187 0.02 -28.33 3.61
N ASP A 188 -0.77 -27.90 2.63
CA ASP A 188 -2.24 -27.90 2.69
C ASP A 188 -2.81 -28.59 1.45
N SER A 189 -2.54 -29.89 1.32
CA SER A 189 -3.24 -30.75 0.38
C SER A 189 -4.68 -30.94 0.86
N GLY A 190 -5.55 -29.97 0.58
CA GLY A 190 -6.94 -30.10 0.99
C GLY A 190 -7.88 -28.91 0.85
N LYS A 191 -7.66 -27.95 -0.05
CA LYS A 191 -8.74 -27.13 -0.66
C LYS A 191 -8.14 -26.24 -1.74
N SER A 192 -8.48 -26.53 -3.00
CA SER A 192 -8.36 -25.56 -4.09
C SER A 192 -9.07 -24.27 -3.69
N PHE A 193 -8.39 -23.13 -3.80
CA PHE A 193 -9.05 -21.83 -3.83
C PHE A 193 -9.85 -21.74 -5.14
N SER A 194 -11.08 -22.26 -5.13
CA SER A 194 -12.08 -21.96 -6.14
C SER A 194 -12.75 -20.66 -5.73
N LEU A 195 -12.58 -19.62 -6.54
CA LEU A 195 -13.41 -18.42 -6.53
C LEU A 195 -14.83 -18.88 -6.88
N ASP A 196 -15.70 -18.96 -5.87
CA ASP A 196 -17.11 -19.21 -6.07
C ASP A 196 -17.79 -17.87 -6.36
N ASP A 197 -18.15 -17.64 -7.62
CA ASP A 197 -18.94 -16.51 -8.09
C ASP A 197 -20.40 -16.67 -7.60
N GLY A 198 -20.62 -16.37 -6.32
CA GLY A 198 -21.94 -16.32 -5.72
C GLY A 198 -22.49 -14.91 -5.68
N CYS A 199 -22.88 -14.36 -6.84
CA CYS A 199 -23.80 -13.22 -6.88
C CYS A 199 -25.21 -13.77 -6.62
N GLY A 200 -25.58 -13.86 -5.35
CA GLY A 200 -26.94 -14.23 -4.93
C GLY A 200 -27.81 -12.99 -4.84
N GLU A 201 -28.80 -12.93 -5.73
CA GLU A 201 -29.90 -11.97 -5.70
C GLU A 201 -30.63 -12.08 -4.35
N GLU A 202 -30.75 -10.96 -3.62
CA GLU A 202 -31.70 -10.86 -2.51
C GLU A 202 -33.11 -10.71 -3.12
N GLU A 203 -33.88 -11.79 -3.11
CA GLU A 203 -35.33 -11.74 -3.33
C GLU A 203 -35.99 -11.00 -2.17
N ASP A 204 -36.70 -9.92 -2.52
CA ASP A 204 -37.72 -9.25 -1.71
C ASP A 204 -38.69 -10.26 -1.10
N LEU A 205 -38.86 -10.22 0.22
CA LEU A 205 -40.02 -10.79 0.89
C LEU A 205 -40.80 -9.67 1.59
N SER A 206 -41.98 -9.44 1.02
CA SER A 206 -43.13 -8.69 1.52
C SER A 206 -43.62 -9.12 2.89
#